data_AF-A0A3D9ZAP1-F1
#
_entry.id   AF-A0A3D9ZAP1-F1
#
_cell.length_a   1.000
_cell.length_b   1.000
_cell.length_c   1.000
_cell.angle_alpha   90.00
_cell.angle_beta   90.00
_cell.angle_gamma   90.00
#
_symmetry.space_group_name_H-M   'P 1'
#
loop_
_entity.id
_entity.type
_entity.pdbx_description
1 polymer ?
#
loop_
_entity_poly.entity_id
_entity_poly.type
_entity_poly.pdbx_seq_one_letter_code
_entity_poly.pdbx_strand_id
1 'polypeptide(L)'
;MTPWQCGECGRRNEPLATTCAVCGNPADEPAADPVNETAPAPATSYEPLRAYQPAARVRRQRGPLIAGIAALALLVLAGGGWYAGVHERLTASPEATSTTTVAPPDTAPTFTTAPVEPTIAPPPQTVGMVTIHPAVTDERAPAVAALFDGYFSAINAHNAEQAVAAFDPAGNIAPTDADAVAKFATDISTTWDSDVVLMWLGDNGPGAVQAQVTFTSRQDPYFGPTGRESETCTLWDITYLLTQPAGAHRIHSGSATSTPC
;
A
#
# COMPACT_ATOMS: atom_id res chain seq x y z
N MET A 1 -4.44 7.95 37.90
CA MET A 1 -3.90 7.20 36.74
C MET A 1 -3.76 8.20 35.61
N THR A 2 -2.59 8.30 34.99
CA THR A 2 -2.33 9.27 33.92
C THR A 2 -2.80 8.73 32.57
N PRO A 3 -3.42 9.56 31.72
CA PRO A 3 -3.73 9.16 30.34
C PRO A 3 -2.44 8.84 29.58
N TRP A 4 -2.49 7.85 28.71
CA TRP A 4 -1.36 7.44 27.88
C TRP A 4 -1.54 7.91 26.44
N GLN A 5 -0.43 8.08 25.71
CA GLN A 5 -0.43 8.51 24.31
C GLN A 5 0.02 7.35 23.43
N CYS A 6 -0.76 7.00 22.40
CA CYS A 6 -0.44 5.89 21.51
C CYS A 6 0.82 6.19 20.69
N GLY A 7 1.80 5.28 20.71
CA GLY A 7 3.06 5.44 19.97
C GLY A 7 2.89 5.53 18.45
N GLU A 8 1.87 4.88 17.89
CA GLU A 8 1.64 4.85 16.44
C GLU A 8 0.87 6.07 15.92
N CYS A 9 -0.24 6.43 16.55
CA CYS A 9 -1.09 7.53 16.05
C CYS A 9 -1.02 8.83 16.88
N GLY A 10 -0.29 8.83 17.99
CA GLY A 10 -0.13 10.01 18.84
C GLY A 10 -1.39 10.44 19.63
N ARG A 11 -2.49 9.67 19.60
CA ARG A 11 -3.73 10.04 20.33
C ARG A 11 -3.62 9.73 21.83
N ARG A 12 -4.13 10.63 22.67
CA ARG A 12 -4.32 10.37 24.12
C ARG A 12 -5.54 9.49 24.36
N ASN A 13 -5.37 8.48 25.19
CA ASN A 13 -6.41 7.56 25.61
C ASN A 13 -6.69 7.66 27.11
N GLU A 14 -7.86 7.20 27.54
CA GLU A 14 -8.21 7.16 28.96
C GLU A 14 -7.29 6.20 29.73
N PRO A 15 -7.03 6.45 31.03
CA PRO A 15 -6.05 5.67 31.78
C PRO A 15 -6.37 4.18 31.95
N LEU A 16 -7.62 3.77 31.74
CA LEU A 16 -8.06 2.37 31.82
C LEU A 16 -8.27 1.73 30.44
N ALA A 17 -8.07 2.46 29.35
CA ALA A 17 -8.19 1.93 28.01
C ALA A 17 -7.02 0.97 27.72
N THR A 18 -7.34 -0.29 27.39
CA THR A 18 -6.36 -1.31 27.02
C THR A 18 -5.95 -1.23 25.55
N THR A 19 -6.70 -0.49 24.73
CA THR A 19 -6.44 -0.27 23.30
C THR A 19 -6.71 1.20 22.94
N CYS A 20 -6.06 1.68 21.88
CA CYS A 20 -6.28 3.03 21.37
C CYS A 20 -7.65 3.14 20.69
N ALA A 21 -8.42 4.16 21.05
CA ALA A 21 -9.76 4.39 20.51
C ALA A 21 -9.80 4.74 19.00
N VAL A 22 -8.64 4.98 18.35
CA VAL A 22 -8.57 5.25 16.90
C VAL A 22 -8.09 4.05 16.13
N CYS A 23 -6.89 3.56 16.45
CA CYS A 23 -6.22 2.58 15.62
C CYS A 23 -6.33 1.15 16.19
N GLY A 24 -6.92 0.96 17.36
CA GLY A 24 -7.06 -0.35 17.99
C GLY A 24 -5.77 -0.94 18.57
N ASN A 25 -4.62 -0.26 18.42
CA ASN A 25 -3.35 -0.74 18.96
C ASN A 25 -3.39 -0.85 20.49
N PRO A 26 -2.80 -1.90 21.07
CA PRO A 26 -2.75 -2.06 22.52
C PRO A 26 -2.01 -0.90 23.18
N ALA A 27 -2.35 -0.61 24.43
CA ALA A 27 -1.53 0.25 25.26
C ALA A 27 -0.13 -0.37 25.36
N ASP A 28 0.92 0.41 25.10
CA ASP A 28 2.29 -0.03 25.34
C ASP A 28 2.37 -0.44 26.82
N GLU A 29 2.60 -1.73 27.08
CA GLU A 29 2.82 -2.20 28.45
C GLU A 29 3.97 -1.36 29.02
N PRO A 30 3.78 -0.72 30.21
CA PRO A 30 4.86 0.03 30.81
C PRO A 30 6.04 -0.92 30.97
N ALA A 31 7.15 -0.60 30.29
CA ALA A 31 8.36 -1.38 30.35
C ALA A 31 8.67 -1.64 31.83
N ALA A 32 8.60 -2.91 32.24
CA ALA A 32 8.89 -3.27 33.61
C ALA A 32 10.27 -2.70 33.98
N ASP A 33 10.31 -1.87 35.02
CA ASP A 33 11.55 -1.26 35.49
C ASP A 33 12.63 -2.36 35.62
N PRO A 34 13.84 -2.15 35.07
CA PRO A 34 14.93 -3.08 35.28
C PRO A 34 15.25 -3.11 36.76
N VAL A 35 14.87 -4.22 37.42
CA VAL A 35 15.23 -4.50 38.80
C VAL A 35 16.75 -4.38 38.93
N ASN A 36 17.18 -3.36 39.65
CA ASN A 36 18.56 -3.06 39.94
C ASN A 36 19.11 -4.10 40.94
N GLU A 37 19.66 -5.18 40.40
CA GLU A 37 20.27 -6.27 41.17
C GLU A 37 21.51 -5.73 41.91
N THR A 38 21.36 -5.60 43.23
CA THR A 38 22.42 -5.13 44.14
C THR A 38 23.39 -6.27 44.43
N ALA A 39 24.67 -6.09 44.09
CA ALA A 39 25.80 -6.85 44.67
C ALA A 39 26.57 -5.92 45.65
N PRO A 40 27.50 -6.39 46.54
CA PRO A 40 28.06 -7.75 46.72
C PRO A 40 28.32 -8.18 48.20
N ALA A 41 28.88 -9.40 48.41
CA ALA A 41 29.78 -9.75 49.53
C ALA A 41 30.73 -10.93 49.15
N PRO A 42 31.94 -11.09 49.75
CA PRO A 42 33.07 -11.75 49.09
C PRO A 42 33.33 -13.24 49.43
N ALA A 43 33.92 -13.89 48.42
CA ALA A 43 34.75 -15.11 48.30
C ALA A 43 34.94 -16.10 49.47
N THR A 44 34.74 -17.39 49.17
CA THR A 44 35.73 -18.46 49.47
C THR A 44 35.85 -19.48 48.32
N SER A 45 37.10 -19.90 48.12
CA SER A 45 37.74 -20.90 47.25
C SER A 45 37.02 -22.24 46.95
N TYR A 46 37.06 -22.73 45.71
CA TYR A 46 38.02 -23.72 45.17
C TYR A 46 37.63 -24.17 43.73
N GLU A 47 38.64 -24.28 42.87
CA GLU A 47 38.64 -24.83 41.49
C GLU A 47 38.37 -26.36 41.49
N PRO A 48 37.93 -27.01 40.37
CA PRO A 48 38.78 -27.13 39.18
C PRO A 48 38.06 -26.99 37.81
N LEU A 49 38.86 -26.50 36.86
CA LEU A 49 38.73 -26.54 35.41
C LEU A 49 37.75 -27.61 34.86
N ARG A 50 36.58 -27.14 34.38
CA ARG A 50 35.78 -27.85 33.38
C ARG A 50 35.80 -27.08 32.07
N ALA A 51 36.05 -27.84 31.02
CA ALA A 51 36.18 -27.40 29.65
C ALA A 51 35.10 -26.41 29.22
N TYR A 52 35.56 -25.36 28.53
CA TYR A 52 34.76 -24.39 27.82
C TYR A 52 33.89 -25.10 26.76
N GLN A 53 32.62 -25.33 27.07
CA GLN A 53 31.60 -25.51 26.04
C GLN A 53 31.00 -24.13 25.76
N PRO A 54 31.16 -23.56 24.55
CA PRO A 54 30.37 -22.40 24.19
C PRO A 54 28.91 -22.87 24.14
N ALA A 55 28.13 -22.53 25.15
CA ALA A 55 26.69 -22.62 25.08
C ALA A 55 26.26 -21.79 23.88
N ALA A 56 25.73 -22.46 22.85
CA ALA A 56 25.07 -21.83 21.73
C ALA A 56 24.03 -20.88 22.33
N ARG A 57 24.28 -19.57 22.23
CA ARG A 57 23.27 -18.57 22.54
C ARG A 57 22.16 -18.82 21.53
N VAL A 58 21.11 -19.51 21.98
CA VAL A 58 19.81 -19.48 21.32
C VAL A 58 19.38 -18.02 21.41
N ARG A 59 19.70 -17.30 20.34
CA ARG A 59 19.30 -15.93 20.10
C ARG A 59 17.79 -16.00 19.95
N ARG A 60 17.06 -15.89 21.06
CA ARG A 60 15.62 -15.63 21.06
C ARG A 60 15.44 -14.33 20.28
N GLN A 61 15.17 -14.47 18.98
CA GLN A 61 14.64 -13.43 18.14
C GLN A 61 13.33 -12.99 18.79
N ARG A 62 13.40 -11.93 19.59
CA ARG A 62 12.25 -11.07 19.83
C ARG A 62 12.04 -10.33 18.50
N GLY A 63 11.29 -10.98 17.60
CA GLY A 63 10.76 -10.30 16.43
C GLY A 63 9.67 -9.34 16.91
N PRO A 64 9.69 -8.06 16.50
CA PRO A 64 8.53 -7.19 16.68
C PRO A 64 7.35 -7.74 15.87
N LEU A 65 6.21 -7.86 16.55
CA LEU A 65 4.91 -8.20 15.97
C LEU A 65 4.55 -7.16 14.92
N ILE A 66 4.47 -7.60 13.67
CA ILE A 66 3.93 -6.85 12.54
C ILE A 66 2.41 -6.83 12.71
N ALA A 67 1.85 -5.65 13.00
CA ALA A 67 0.42 -5.40 13.08
C ALA A 67 0.05 -4.31 12.06
N GLY A 68 -0.90 -4.63 11.18
CA GLY A 68 -1.53 -3.73 10.20
C GLY A 68 -0.65 -3.49 8.97
N ILE A 69 -0.90 -4.08 7.79
CA ILE A 69 -2.17 -4.01 7.05
C ILE A 69 -2.43 -5.34 6.36
N ALA A 70 -3.32 -6.11 6.99
CA ALA A 70 -4.23 -7.04 6.35
C ALA A 70 -5.63 -6.41 6.40
N ALA A 71 -5.75 -5.25 5.74
CA ALA A 71 -7.03 -4.65 5.35
C ALA A 71 -7.08 -4.46 3.83
N LEU A 72 -6.45 -5.36 3.09
CA LEU A 72 -7.27 -6.35 2.40
C LEU A 72 -7.17 -7.58 3.30
N ALA A 73 -8.29 -8.21 3.61
CA ALA A 73 -8.37 -9.52 4.23
C ALA A 73 -8.51 -9.69 5.78
N LEU A 74 -9.67 -9.36 6.40
CA LEU A 74 -10.14 -9.98 7.66
C LEU A 74 -11.68 -10.16 7.73
N LEU A 75 -12.12 -11.39 8.05
CA LEU A 75 -13.44 -12.05 7.88
C LEU A 75 -14.49 -11.80 9.00
N VAL A 76 -15.79 -11.86 8.64
CA VAL A 76 -16.82 -12.61 9.40
C VAL A 76 -17.77 -13.37 8.46
N LEU A 77 -17.93 -14.65 8.78
CA LEU A 77 -18.75 -15.68 8.16
C LEU A 77 -20.27 -15.47 8.37
N ALA A 78 -21.07 -15.46 7.30
CA ALA A 78 -22.40 -16.08 7.24
C ALA A 78 -23.03 -15.95 5.85
N GLY A 79 -23.48 -17.08 5.26
CA GLY A 79 -24.43 -17.09 4.15
C GLY A 79 -23.82 -17.44 2.80
N GLY A 80 -24.04 -18.69 2.38
CA GLY A 80 -23.54 -19.21 1.12
C GLY A 80 -24.49 -18.99 -0.06
N GLY A 81 -24.09 -19.52 -1.21
CA GLY A 81 -25.01 -19.75 -2.34
C GLY A 81 -24.45 -19.33 -3.69
N TRP A 82 -23.82 -20.28 -4.37
CA TRP A 82 -23.94 -20.57 -5.81
C TRP A 82 -24.17 -19.39 -6.77
N TYR A 83 -23.24 -19.11 -7.69
CA TYR A 83 -23.58 -18.95 -9.10
C TYR A 83 -22.45 -19.45 -10.01
N ALA A 84 -22.85 -20.26 -10.98
CA ALA A 84 -22.06 -20.77 -12.09
C ALA A 84 -22.51 -20.08 -13.38
N GLY A 85 -21.56 -19.89 -14.31
CA GLY A 85 -21.80 -19.39 -15.69
C GLY A 85 -21.92 -17.86 -15.73
N VAL A 86 -21.36 -17.15 -16.72
CA VAL A 86 -21.33 -17.44 -18.16
C VAL A 86 -20.14 -16.68 -18.79
N HIS A 87 -19.37 -17.36 -19.62
CA HIS A 87 -18.49 -16.72 -20.61
C HIS A 87 -19.34 -16.09 -21.71
N GLU A 88 -19.10 -14.82 -22.06
CA GLU A 88 -19.37 -14.34 -23.42
C GLU A 88 -18.29 -13.39 -23.91
N ARG A 89 -17.70 -13.76 -25.06
CA ARG A 89 -16.77 -12.97 -25.86
C ARG A 89 -17.59 -12.01 -26.73
N LEU A 90 -17.23 -10.74 -26.80
CA LEU A 90 -17.57 -9.84 -27.91
C LEU A 90 -16.36 -8.90 -28.16
N THR A 91 -15.49 -9.15 -29.14
CA THR A 91 -15.54 -8.70 -30.56
C THR A 91 -15.65 -7.19 -30.78
N ALA A 92 -14.49 -6.60 -31.11
CA ALA A 92 -14.17 -5.64 -32.19
C ALA A 92 -14.95 -4.31 -32.35
N SER A 93 -14.18 -3.20 -32.27
CA SER A 93 -13.92 -2.12 -33.28
C SER A 93 -15.08 -1.62 -34.18
N PRO A 94 -15.23 -0.30 -34.44
CA PRO A 94 -14.24 0.46 -35.21
C PRO A 94 -14.02 1.95 -34.89
N GLU A 95 -12.89 2.39 -35.44
CA GLU A 95 -12.33 3.71 -35.70
C GLU A 95 -13.30 4.72 -36.37
N ALA A 96 -13.24 5.99 -35.96
CA ALA A 96 -13.90 7.11 -36.64
C ALA A 96 -12.95 8.31 -36.77
N THR A 97 -12.53 8.56 -38.01
CA THR A 97 -11.83 9.76 -38.49
C THR A 97 -12.78 10.97 -38.57
N SER A 98 -12.31 12.18 -38.22
CA SER A 98 -12.93 13.44 -38.68
C SER A 98 -11.94 14.63 -38.73
N THR A 99 -11.52 14.93 -39.95
CA THR A 99 -11.46 16.20 -40.69
C THR A 99 -11.26 17.55 -39.99
N THR A 100 -10.18 18.22 -40.38
CA THR A 100 -9.80 19.63 -40.15
C THR A 100 -10.66 20.62 -40.96
N THR A 101 -11.00 21.79 -40.37
CA THR A 101 -11.50 22.98 -41.08
C THR A 101 -10.69 24.21 -40.66
N VAL A 102 -10.14 24.93 -41.64
CA VAL A 102 -9.30 26.13 -41.49
C VAL A 102 -10.15 27.38 -41.74
N ALA A 103 -9.96 28.42 -40.91
CA ALA A 103 -10.61 29.74 -41.04
C ALA A 103 -9.57 30.89 -41.20
N PRO A 104 -9.95 32.06 -41.77
CA PRO A 104 -9.04 33.10 -42.26
C PRO A 104 -8.58 34.12 -41.19
N PRO A 105 -7.56 34.96 -41.49
CA PRO A 105 -6.96 35.88 -40.53
C PRO A 105 -7.66 37.25 -40.49
N ASP A 106 -7.95 37.75 -39.30
CA ASP A 106 -8.41 39.11 -39.06
C ASP A 106 -7.33 39.91 -38.30
N THR A 107 -7.13 41.15 -38.75
CA THR A 107 -6.00 42.02 -38.38
C THR A 107 -6.38 42.90 -37.18
N ALA A 108 -5.63 42.80 -36.07
CA ALA A 108 -5.84 43.57 -34.85
C ALA A 108 -4.53 44.26 -34.37
N PRO A 109 -4.64 45.39 -33.64
CA PRO A 109 -3.53 46.31 -33.36
C PRO A 109 -2.49 45.80 -32.34
N THR A 110 -1.23 46.17 -32.60
CA THR A 110 -0.04 45.80 -31.85
C THR A 110 0.09 46.58 -30.53
N PHE A 111 -0.18 45.93 -29.41
CA PHE A 111 0.30 46.36 -28.10
C PHE A 111 1.61 45.62 -27.79
N THR A 112 2.71 46.35 -27.65
CA THR A 112 4.01 45.80 -27.21
C THR A 112 3.98 45.58 -25.71
N THR A 113 3.37 44.47 -25.30
CA THR A 113 3.53 43.88 -23.97
C THR A 113 4.72 42.92 -24.05
N ALA A 114 5.69 43.06 -23.16
CA ALA A 114 6.80 42.11 -23.07
C ALA A 114 6.24 40.67 -22.94
N PRO A 115 6.69 39.70 -23.77
CA PRO A 115 6.18 38.34 -23.71
C PRO A 115 6.53 37.73 -22.35
N VAL A 116 5.54 37.62 -21.47
CA VAL A 116 5.61 36.66 -20.37
C VAL A 116 5.33 35.32 -21.05
N GLU A 117 6.38 34.59 -21.39
CA GLU A 117 6.25 33.27 -21.98
C GLU A 117 5.48 32.41 -20.96
N PRO A 118 4.24 31.98 -21.27
CA PRO A 118 3.51 31.12 -20.36
C PRO A 118 4.35 29.84 -20.24
N THR A 119 4.85 29.57 -19.03
CA THR A 119 5.43 28.28 -18.72
C THR A 119 4.29 27.26 -18.79
N ILE A 120 4.11 26.65 -19.96
CA ILE A 120 3.14 25.58 -20.16
C ILE A 120 3.62 24.42 -19.31
N ALA A 121 2.84 24.05 -18.29
CA ALA A 121 3.11 22.85 -17.52
C ALA A 121 3.16 21.65 -18.49
N PRO A 122 4.16 20.75 -18.37
CA PRO A 122 4.22 19.58 -19.23
C PRO A 122 2.93 18.76 -19.08
N PRO A 123 2.41 18.17 -20.17
CA PRO A 123 1.23 17.34 -20.11
C PRO A 123 1.47 16.14 -19.18
N PRO A 124 0.44 15.64 -18.49
CA PRO A 124 0.57 14.44 -17.67
C PRO A 124 1.03 13.27 -18.53
N GLN A 125 1.93 12.46 -17.99
CA GLN A 125 2.38 11.23 -18.62
C GLN A 125 1.47 10.09 -18.19
N THR A 126 1.13 9.17 -19.10
CA THR A 126 0.24 8.04 -18.80
C THR A 126 0.89 6.73 -19.22
N VAL A 127 0.81 5.72 -18.36
CA VAL A 127 1.21 4.34 -18.63
C VAL A 127 0.01 3.45 -18.39
N GLY A 128 -0.61 2.98 -19.46
CA GLY A 128 -1.87 2.22 -19.39
C GLY A 128 -2.97 3.00 -18.68
N MET A 129 -3.49 2.49 -17.56
CA MET A 129 -4.50 3.18 -16.73
C MET A 129 -3.92 4.11 -15.66
N VAL A 130 -2.59 4.16 -15.49
CA VAL A 130 -1.91 4.96 -14.47
C VAL A 130 -1.48 6.30 -15.05
N THR A 131 -1.96 7.38 -14.46
CA THR A 131 -1.49 8.74 -14.74
C THR A 131 -0.33 9.09 -13.80
N ILE A 132 0.77 9.59 -14.34
CA ILE A 132 1.89 10.11 -13.55
C ILE A 132 1.63 11.61 -13.33
N HIS A 133 1.54 12.00 -12.05
CA HIS A 133 1.33 13.39 -11.69
C HIS A 133 2.50 14.27 -12.20
N PRO A 134 2.26 15.46 -12.79
CA PRO A 134 3.32 16.28 -13.41
C PRO A 134 4.46 16.70 -12.46
N ALA A 135 4.24 16.67 -11.15
CA ALA A 135 5.27 16.96 -10.15
C ALA A 135 6.25 15.79 -9.92
N VAL A 136 5.96 14.59 -10.42
CA VAL A 136 6.84 13.43 -10.32
C VAL A 136 7.87 13.51 -11.45
N THR A 137 9.11 13.85 -11.08
CA THR A 137 10.23 14.00 -12.02
C THR A 137 11.24 12.84 -11.95
N ASP A 138 10.96 11.84 -11.11
CA ASP A 138 11.83 10.68 -10.90
C ASP A 138 11.91 9.80 -12.16
N GLU A 139 13.13 9.46 -12.58
CA GLU A 139 13.36 8.65 -13.80
C GLU A 139 12.77 7.24 -13.73
N ARG A 140 12.49 6.73 -12.53
CA ARG A 140 11.86 5.42 -12.29
C ARG A 140 10.36 5.46 -12.45
N ALA A 141 9.74 6.64 -12.52
CA ALA A 141 8.29 6.80 -12.54
C ALA A 141 7.59 5.99 -13.65
N PRO A 142 8.10 5.92 -14.90
CA PRO A 142 7.47 5.08 -15.93
C PRO A 142 7.47 3.58 -15.59
N ALA A 143 8.56 3.07 -14.99
CA ALA A 143 8.66 1.67 -14.60
C ALA A 143 7.75 1.33 -13.41
N VAL A 144 7.65 2.23 -12.43
CA VAL A 144 6.73 2.09 -11.30
C VAL A 144 5.28 2.21 -11.74
N ALA A 145 4.97 3.13 -12.67
CA ALA A 145 3.64 3.25 -13.26
C ALA A 145 3.26 1.98 -14.05
N ALA A 146 4.19 1.36 -14.77
CA ALA A 146 3.95 0.08 -15.46
C ALA A 146 3.68 -1.08 -14.47
N LEU A 147 4.36 -1.12 -13.32
CA LEU A 147 4.04 -2.07 -12.24
C LEU A 147 2.58 -1.89 -11.77
N PHE A 148 2.18 -0.65 -11.48
CA PHE A 148 0.83 -0.37 -11.01
C PHE A 148 -0.23 -0.60 -12.09
N ASP A 149 0.05 -0.28 -13.36
CA ASP A 149 -0.85 -0.57 -14.48
C ASP A 149 -1.17 -2.07 -14.57
N GLY A 150 -0.14 -2.92 -14.49
CA GLY A 150 -0.32 -4.37 -14.46
C GLY A 150 -1.12 -4.86 -13.24
N TYR A 151 -0.87 -4.28 -12.06
CA TYR A 151 -1.57 -4.60 -10.82
C TYR A 151 -3.06 -4.23 -10.87
N PHE A 152 -3.38 -2.97 -11.18
CA PHE A 152 -4.76 -2.48 -11.23
C PHE A 152 -5.55 -3.07 -12.39
N SER A 153 -4.91 -3.30 -13.55
CA SER A 153 -5.56 -4.02 -14.66
C SER A 153 -5.92 -5.46 -14.27
N ALA A 154 -5.07 -6.14 -13.50
CA ALA A 154 -5.34 -7.49 -13.03
C ALA A 154 -6.48 -7.52 -12.00
N ILE A 155 -6.58 -6.52 -11.10
CA ILE A 155 -7.72 -6.36 -10.19
C ILE A 155 -9.02 -6.17 -10.98
N ASN A 156 -9.03 -5.26 -11.95
CA ASN A 156 -10.22 -4.99 -12.79
C ASN A 156 -10.62 -6.19 -13.66
N ALA A 157 -9.67 -7.07 -13.98
CA ALA A 157 -9.94 -8.34 -14.65
C ALA A 157 -10.31 -9.48 -13.68
N HIS A 158 -10.39 -9.20 -12.37
CA HIS A 158 -10.54 -10.17 -11.29
C HIS A 158 -9.54 -11.34 -11.35
N ASN A 159 -8.34 -11.07 -11.86
CA ASN A 159 -7.27 -12.04 -12.01
C ASN A 159 -6.30 -11.95 -10.83
N ALA A 160 -6.67 -12.62 -9.73
CA ALA A 160 -5.91 -12.60 -8.49
C ALA A 160 -4.47 -13.10 -8.66
N GLU A 161 -4.23 -14.16 -9.44
CA GLU A 161 -2.88 -14.69 -9.68
C GLU A 161 -1.96 -13.66 -10.34
N GLN A 162 -2.49 -12.93 -11.32
CA GLN A 162 -1.73 -11.87 -11.99
C GLN A 162 -1.53 -10.66 -11.08
N ALA A 163 -2.53 -10.28 -10.29
CA ALA A 163 -2.43 -9.16 -9.35
C ALA A 163 -1.40 -9.47 -8.24
N VAL A 164 -1.45 -10.65 -7.62
CA VAL A 164 -0.49 -11.01 -6.57
C VAL A 164 0.94 -11.15 -7.10
N ALA A 165 1.12 -11.43 -8.40
CA ALA A 165 2.44 -11.45 -9.00
C ALA A 165 3.16 -10.09 -8.93
N ALA A 166 2.45 -8.97 -8.73
CA ALA A 166 3.05 -7.66 -8.50
C ALA A 166 3.80 -7.54 -7.16
N PHE A 167 3.50 -8.42 -6.19
CA PHE A 167 4.09 -8.37 -4.86
C PHE A 167 5.47 -9.03 -4.80
N ASP A 168 6.30 -8.54 -3.88
CA ASP A 168 7.56 -9.17 -3.51
C ASP A 168 7.24 -10.45 -2.71
N PRO A 169 7.84 -11.61 -3.03
CA PRO A 169 7.70 -12.81 -2.22
C PRO A 169 8.10 -12.66 -0.74
N ALA A 170 8.95 -11.69 -0.41
CA ALA A 170 9.32 -11.33 0.96
C ALA A 170 8.39 -10.26 1.59
N GLY A 171 7.40 -9.77 0.85
CA GLY A 171 6.44 -8.76 1.26
C GLY A 171 5.31 -9.30 2.14
N ASN A 172 4.30 -8.45 2.36
CA ASN A 172 3.14 -8.77 3.20
C ASN A 172 2.15 -9.74 2.56
N ILE A 173 2.11 -9.82 1.22
CA ILE A 173 1.32 -10.79 0.47
C ILE A 173 2.31 -11.71 -0.25
N ALA A 174 2.39 -12.97 0.18
CA ALA A 174 3.24 -13.97 -0.46
C ALA A 174 2.54 -14.54 -1.70
N PRO A 175 3.03 -14.30 -2.94
CA PRO A 175 2.36 -14.78 -4.16
C PRO A 175 2.39 -16.31 -4.32
N THR A 176 3.20 -16.99 -3.50
CA THR A 176 3.37 -18.45 -3.51
C THR A 176 2.51 -19.14 -2.46
N ASP A 177 1.82 -18.39 -1.61
CA ASP A 177 0.90 -18.91 -0.61
C ASP A 177 -0.51 -18.97 -1.19
N ALA A 178 -0.99 -20.19 -1.46
CA ALA A 178 -2.29 -20.42 -2.07
C ALA A 178 -3.46 -19.88 -1.22
N ASP A 179 -3.37 -19.91 0.11
CA ASP A 179 -4.42 -19.40 0.98
C ASP A 179 -4.48 -17.87 0.92
N ALA A 180 -3.31 -17.22 0.88
CA ALA A 180 -3.23 -15.77 0.68
C ALA A 180 -3.80 -15.34 -0.68
N VAL A 181 -3.50 -16.08 -1.76
CA VAL A 181 -4.03 -15.80 -3.10
C VAL A 181 -5.54 -16.02 -3.18
N ALA A 182 -6.06 -17.13 -2.64
CA ALA A 182 -7.50 -17.40 -2.62
C ALA A 182 -8.27 -16.33 -1.83
N LYS A 183 -7.66 -15.86 -0.74
CA LYS A 183 -8.23 -14.78 0.06
C LYS A 183 -8.24 -13.45 -0.72
N PHE A 184 -7.12 -13.10 -1.33
CA PHE A 184 -7.01 -11.91 -2.19
C PHE A 184 -8.05 -11.96 -3.33
N ALA A 185 -8.23 -13.12 -3.97
CA ALA A 185 -9.23 -13.33 -5.02
C ALA A 185 -10.65 -13.04 -4.55
N THR A 186 -10.98 -13.42 -3.32
CA THR A 186 -12.29 -13.11 -2.72
C THR A 186 -12.43 -11.61 -2.52
N ASP A 187 -11.41 -10.97 -1.94
CA ASP A 187 -11.46 -9.55 -1.58
C ASP A 187 -11.58 -8.64 -2.82
N ILE A 188 -11.02 -9.03 -3.97
CA ILE A 188 -11.10 -8.23 -5.23
C ILE A 188 -12.24 -8.66 -6.17
N SER A 189 -13.05 -9.64 -5.79
CA SER A 189 -13.99 -10.32 -6.71
C SER A 189 -15.07 -9.42 -7.31
N THR A 190 -15.34 -8.28 -6.68
CA THR A 190 -16.32 -7.27 -7.15
C THR A 190 -15.68 -5.91 -7.40
N THR A 191 -14.36 -5.80 -7.29
CA THR A 191 -13.64 -4.53 -7.28
C THR A 191 -13.39 -4.01 -8.69
N TRP A 192 -13.58 -2.71 -8.86
CA TRP A 192 -13.26 -1.97 -10.07
C TRP A 192 -12.58 -0.65 -9.72
N ASP A 193 -11.30 -0.54 -10.07
CA ASP A 193 -10.46 0.61 -9.80
C ASP A 193 -10.37 1.54 -11.03
N SER A 194 -10.39 2.84 -10.78
CA SER A 194 -10.28 3.90 -11.78
C SER A 194 -9.46 5.09 -11.25
N ASP A 195 -9.14 6.03 -12.15
CA ASP A 195 -8.49 7.30 -11.79
C ASP A 195 -7.19 7.09 -11.00
N VAL A 196 -6.39 6.10 -11.41
CA VAL A 196 -5.13 5.76 -10.75
C VAL A 196 -4.08 6.82 -11.08
N VAL A 197 -3.57 7.49 -10.05
CA VAL A 197 -2.55 8.55 -10.19
C VAL A 197 -1.35 8.25 -9.30
N LEU A 198 -0.16 8.17 -9.89
CA LEU A 198 1.10 8.17 -9.16
C LEU A 198 1.42 9.61 -8.75
N MET A 199 1.20 9.93 -7.48
CA MET A 199 1.29 11.28 -6.92
C MET A 199 2.72 11.66 -6.51
N TRP A 200 3.46 10.70 -5.98
CA TRP A 200 4.81 10.92 -5.47
C TRP A 200 5.67 9.65 -5.58
N LEU A 201 6.97 9.83 -5.78
CA LEU A 201 7.96 8.77 -5.76
C LEU A 201 9.24 9.28 -5.07
N GLY A 202 9.84 8.45 -4.22
CA GLY A 202 11.11 8.80 -3.57
C GLY A 202 11.82 7.61 -2.96
N ASP A 203 13.08 7.80 -2.61
CA ASP A 203 13.91 6.76 -1.99
C ASP A 203 13.46 6.45 -0.55
N ASN A 204 13.53 5.18 -0.16
CA ASN A 204 13.28 4.73 1.20
C ASN A 204 14.38 3.79 1.71
N GLY A 205 15.63 4.17 1.48
CA GLY A 205 16.81 3.38 1.83
C GLY A 205 17.34 2.52 0.67
N PRO A 206 18.38 1.69 0.92
CA PRO A 206 19.09 0.98 -0.13
C PRO A 206 18.18 0.04 -0.95
N GLY A 207 17.96 0.37 -2.22
CA GLY A 207 17.16 -0.45 -3.15
C GLY A 207 15.65 -0.45 -2.90
N ALA A 208 15.17 0.40 -1.99
CA ALA A 208 13.76 0.55 -1.67
C ALA A 208 13.23 1.91 -2.14
N VAL A 209 12.02 1.91 -2.67
CA VAL A 209 11.35 3.09 -3.21
C VAL A 209 9.99 3.20 -2.53
N GLN A 210 9.61 4.40 -2.12
CA GLN A 210 8.27 4.66 -1.63
C GLN A 210 7.48 5.38 -2.72
N ALA A 211 6.25 4.93 -2.99
CA ALA A 211 5.38 5.46 -4.02
C ALA A 211 4.02 5.80 -3.42
N GLN A 212 3.54 7.02 -3.64
CA GLN A 212 2.18 7.42 -3.25
C GLN A 212 1.27 7.33 -4.47
N VAL A 213 0.16 6.61 -4.35
CA VAL A 213 -0.81 6.37 -5.40
C VAL A 213 -2.20 6.69 -4.87
N THR A 214 -2.96 7.49 -5.63
CA THR A 214 -4.39 7.72 -5.37
C THR A 214 -5.22 7.04 -6.43
N PHE A 215 -6.39 6.52 -6.08
CA PHE A 215 -7.34 5.95 -7.04
C PHE A 215 -8.75 5.88 -6.45
N THR A 216 -9.74 5.72 -7.32
CA THR A 216 -11.12 5.44 -6.96
C THR A 216 -11.36 3.94 -7.08
N SER A 217 -11.97 3.32 -6.09
CA SER A 217 -12.40 1.92 -6.14
C SER A 217 -13.91 1.83 -5.99
N ARG A 218 -14.54 1.02 -6.83
CA ARG A 218 -15.96 0.68 -6.73
C ARG A 218 -16.11 -0.81 -6.52
N GLN A 219 -17.04 -1.20 -5.66
CA GLN A 219 -17.25 -2.59 -5.30
C GLN A 219 -18.67 -2.82 -4.79
N ASP A 220 -19.06 -4.09 -4.71
CA ASP A 220 -20.36 -4.45 -4.16
C ASP A 220 -20.42 -4.13 -2.65
N PRO A 221 -21.62 -3.90 -2.10
CA PRO A 221 -21.78 -3.81 -0.64
C PRO A 221 -21.17 -5.03 0.05
N TYR A 222 -20.71 -4.83 1.29
CA TYR A 222 -19.99 -5.79 2.14
C TYR A 222 -18.50 -5.99 1.84
N PHE A 223 -18.00 -5.46 0.71
CA PHE A 223 -16.57 -5.43 0.40
C PHE A 223 -15.89 -4.12 0.81
N GLY A 224 -16.67 -3.14 1.32
CA GLY A 224 -16.23 -1.86 1.87
C GLY A 224 -15.07 -1.97 2.87
N PRO A 225 -14.31 -0.88 3.09
CA PRO A 225 -13.30 -0.83 4.15
C PRO A 225 -13.90 -1.21 5.52
N THR A 226 -13.08 -1.76 6.42
CA THR A 226 -13.54 -2.15 7.77
C THR A 226 -14.23 -1.00 8.50
N GLY A 227 -15.41 -1.27 9.06
CA GLY A 227 -16.29 -0.28 9.69
C GLY A 227 -17.11 0.57 8.71
N ARG A 228 -16.95 0.36 7.40
CA ARG A 228 -17.68 1.00 6.30
C ARG A 228 -18.02 -0.05 5.23
N GLU A 229 -18.41 -1.25 5.65
CA GLU A 229 -18.60 -2.40 4.75
C GLU A 229 -19.68 -2.15 3.69
N SER A 230 -20.68 -1.30 3.97
CA SER A 230 -21.73 -0.92 3.01
C SER A 230 -21.27 0.08 1.94
N GLU A 231 -20.05 0.59 2.03
CA GLU A 231 -19.49 1.54 1.07
C GLU A 231 -19.19 0.86 -0.27
N THR A 232 -19.79 1.38 -1.33
CA THR A 232 -19.63 0.87 -2.70
C THR A 232 -18.69 1.71 -3.56
N CYS A 233 -18.20 2.83 -3.03
CA CYS A 233 -17.26 3.74 -3.70
C CYS A 233 -16.32 4.35 -2.68
N THR A 234 -15.03 4.15 -2.88
CA THR A 234 -13.96 4.58 -1.97
C THR A 234 -12.88 5.32 -2.74
N LEU A 235 -12.48 6.48 -2.25
CA LEU A 235 -11.28 7.19 -2.67
C LEU A 235 -10.11 6.74 -1.80
N TRP A 236 -9.09 6.20 -2.43
CA TRP A 236 -7.89 5.69 -1.77
C TRP A 236 -6.70 6.63 -1.95
N ASP A 237 -5.91 6.76 -0.90
CA ASP A 237 -4.57 7.33 -0.92
C ASP A 237 -3.63 6.33 -0.24
N ILE A 238 -2.80 5.65 -1.04
CA ILE A 238 -1.94 4.56 -0.61
C ILE A 238 -0.47 4.90 -0.83
N THR A 239 0.30 4.77 0.24
CA THR A 239 1.76 4.80 0.19
C THR A 239 2.31 3.38 0.17
N TYR A 240 2.83 2.97 -0.98
CA TYR A 240 3.49 1.68 -1.18
C TYR A 240 4.98 1.76 -0.86
N LEU A 241 5.49 0.72 -0.21
CA LEU A 241 6.92 0.40 -0.18
C LEU A 241 7.20 -0.61 -1.29
N LEU A 242 8.10 -0.23 -2.20
CA LEU A 242 8.55 -1.04 -3.31
C LEU A 242 9.99 -1.49 -3.09
N THR A 243 10.26 -2.73 -3.46
CA THR A 243 11.59 -3.34 -3.52
C THR A 243 11.95 -3.68 -4.96
N GLN A 244 13.21 -4.04 -5.22
CA GLN A 244 13.66 -4.42 -6.56
C GLN A 244 14.37 -5.79 -6.61
N PRO A 245 13.68 -6.90 -6.25
CA PRO A 245 14.27 -8.22 -6.41
C PRO A 245 14.60 -8.45 -7.90
N ALA A 246 15.86 -8.81 -8.18
CA ALA A 246 16.37 -9.01 -9.53
C ALA A 246 16.19 -7.80 -10.48
N GLY A 247 16.17 -6.57 -9.93
CA GLY A 247 16.12 -5.34 -10.72
C GLY A 247 14.74 -4.93 -11.25
N ALA A 248 13.67 -5.60 -10.83
CA ALA A 248 12.30 -5.23 -11.17
C ALA A 248 11.54 -4.77 -9.92
N HIS A 249 10.82 -3.65 -10.02
CA HIS A 249 10.00 -3.16 -8.92
C HIS A 249 8.91 -4.16 -8.53
N ARG A 250 8.71 -4.36 -7.22
CA ARG A 250 7.66 -5.19 -6.63
C ARG A 250 7.07 -4.49 -5.42
N ILE A 251 5.79 -4.75 -5.14
CA ILE A 251 5.11 -4.23 -3.95
C ILE A 251 5.51 -5.07 -2.73
N HIS A 252 6.22 -4.47 -1.78
CA HIS A 252 6.59 -5.15 -0.54
C HIS A 252 5.52 -4.97 0.54
N SER A 253 4.98 -3.76 0.67
CA SER A 253 3.90 -3.44 1.61
C SER A 253 3.22 -2.15 1.20
N GLY A 254 2.08 -1.81 1.82
CA GLY A 254 1.40 -0.54 1.61
C GLY A 254 0.69 -0.05 2.86
N SER A 255 0.60 1.28 3.00
CA SER A 255 -0.21 1.95 4.00
C SER A 255 -1.26 2.83 3.35
N ALA A 256 -2.53 2.68 3.73
CA ALA A 256 -3.63 3.34 3.06
C ALA A 256 -4.44 4.23 4.01
N THR A 257 -4.92 5.34 3.47
CA THR A 257 -6.08 6.08 4.01
C THR A 257 -7.19 6.08 2.97
N SER A 258 -8.43 6.27 3.40
CA SER A 258 -9.55 6.38 2.48
C SER A 258 -10.72 7.17 3.00
N THR A 259 -11.51 7.68 2.06
CA THR A 259 -12.78 8.35 2.29
C THR A 259 -13.85 7.80 1.35
N PRO A 260 -15.13 7.89 1.70
CA PRO A 260 -16.19 7.65 0.73
C PRO A 260 -16.09 8.62 -0.45
N CYS A 261 -16.60 8.19 -1.60
CA CYS A 261 -17.16 9.11 -2.58
C CYS A 261 -18.46 9.74 -2.01
#